data_AF-A0A521U2Z9-F1
#
_entry.id   AF-A0A521U2Z9-F1
#
_cell.length_a   1.000
_cell.length_b   1.000
_cell.length_c   1.000
_cell.angle_alpha   90.00
_cell.angle_beta   90.00
_cell.angle_gamma   90.00
#
_symmetry.space_group_name_H-M   'P 1'
#
loop_
_entity.id
_entity.type
_entity.pdbx_description
1 polymer ?
#
loop_
_entity_poly.entity_id
_entity_poly.type
_entity_poly.pdbx_seq_one_letter_code
_entity_poly.pdbx_strand_id
1 'polypeptide(L)'
;DTPGSYKGVTNAFKNVEVTALFGGISKKIDINSDPKIGYYFSPVIPTKTGTYTMDLKGEINGVTIDVQIPVEDVESTAVLDFPQTSGSSSDQDVAALKNAISSLQREVSSMKDGSGNVNNGATYDFAIFGLSIAAAAIILAIIALIKRK
;
A
#
# COMPACT_ATOMS: atom_id res chain seq x y z
N ASP A 1 -44.76 -41.61 -5.21
CA ASP A 1 -44.08 -40.66 -6.10
C ASP A 1 -44.22 -41.09 -7.56
N THR A 2 -44.34 -40.14 -8.47
CA THR A 2 -44.42 -40.42 -9.91
C THR A 2 -43.00 -40.39 -10.49
N PRO A 3 -42.53 -41.42 -11.22
CA PRO A 3 -41.24 -41.38 -11.89
C PRO A 3 -41.13 -40.15 -12.80
N GLY A 4 -40.09 -39.33 -12.63
CA GLY A 4 -39.87 -38.12 -13.43
C GLY A 4 -40.47 -36.82 -12.86
N SER A 5 -41.16 -36.85 -11.71
CA SER A 5 -41.56 -35.61 -11.03
C SER A 5 -40.43 -35.07 -10.14
N TYR A 6 -39.84 -33.92 -10.50
CA TYR A 6 -38.90 -33.21 -9.63
C TYR A 6 -39.67 -32.49 -8.52
N LYS A 7 -39.41 -32.85 -7.26
CA LYS A 7 -39.89 -32.10 -6.09
C LYS A 7 -38.72 -31.29 -5.53
N GLY A 8 -38.96 -30.02 -5.23
CA GLY A 8 -37.97 -29.18 -4.57
C GLY A 8 -37.65 -29.70 -3.17
N VAL A 9 -36.39 -29.61 -2.76
CA VAL A 9 -35.96 -29.90 -1.38
C VAL A 9 -36.13 -28.64 -0.55
N THR A 10 -37.08 -28.64 0.38
CA THR A 10 -37.23 -27.55 1.35
C THR A 10 -36.02 -27.48 2.26
N ASN A 11 -35.50 -26.27 2.50
CA ASN A 11 -34.36 -26.02 3.39
C ASN A 11 -33.09 -26.80 3.00
N ALA A 12 -32.82 -26.97 1.69
CA ALA A 12 -31.68 -27.74 1.18
C ALA A 12 -30.33 -27.35 1.83
N PHE A 13 -30.12 -26.06 2.10
CA PHE A 13 -28.86 -25.54 2.67
C PHE A 13 -28.82 -25.50 4.20
N LYS A 14 -29.82 -26.03 4.90
CA LYS A 14 -29.86 -25.99 6.38
C LYS A 14 -28.66 -26.71 7.01
N ASN A 15 -28.24 -27.82 6.41
CA ASN A 15 -27.14 -28.65 6.87
C ASN A 15 -25.96 -28.63 5.89
N VAL A 16 -25.83 -27.56 5.12
CA VAL A 16 -24.73 -27.37 4.15
C VAL A 16 -23.97 -26.12 4.54
N GLU A 17 -22.65 -26.26 4.70
CA GLU A 17 -21.74 -25.14 4.80
C GLU A 17 -21.20 -24.81 3.41
N VAL A 18 -21.33 -23.53 3.04
CA VAL A 18 -20.78 -23.01 1.79
C VAL A 18 -19.68 -22.01 2.11
N THR A 19 -18.51 -22.20 1.51
CA THR A 19 -17.32 -21.42 1.79
C THR A 19 -16.64 -20.98 0.49
N ALA A 20 -16.39 -19.69 0.34
CA ALA A 20 -15.55 -19.17 -0.74
C ALA A 20 -14.08 -19.32 -0.35
N LEU A 21 -13.28 -19.82 -1.29
CA LEU A 21 -11.85 -20.06 -1.18
C LEU A 21 -11.12 -19.14 -2.16
N PHE A 22 -10.10 -18.43 -1.67
CA PHE A 22 -9.20 -17.61 -2.49
C PHE A 22 -7.81 -17.59 -1.87
N GLY A 23 -6.79 -18.03 -2.60
CA GLY A 23 -5.38 -17.93 -2.17
C GLY A 23 -5.10 -18.55 -0.79
N GLY A 24 -5.80 -19.63 -0.43
CA GLY A 24 -5.68 -20.31 0.88
C GLY A 24 -6.51 -19.68 2.01
N ILE A 25 -7.23 -18.59 1.76
CA ILE A 25 -8.16 -17.97 2.71
C ILE A 25 -9.57 -18.46 2.42
N SER A 26 -10.33 -18.71 3.48
CA SER A 26 -11.74 -19.13 3.42
C SER A 26 -12.67 -18.07 4.01
N LYS A 27 -13.85 -17.91 3.39
CA LYS A 27 -14.94 -17.06 3.89
C LYS A 27 -16.27 -17.78 3.76
N LYS A 28 -17.00 -17.91 4.86
CA LYS A 28 -18.36 -18.48 4.85
C LYS A 28 -19.32 -17.61 4.03
N ILE A 29 -20.18 -18.25 3.26
CA ILE A 29 -21.13 -17.64 2.34
C ILE A 29 -22.56 -18.03 2.76
N ASP A 30 -23.42 -17.02 2.88
CA ASP A 30 -24.83 -17.24 3.16
C ASP A 30 -25.60 -17.46 1.86
N ILE A 31 -26.34 -18.57 1.78
CA ILE A 31 -27.14 -18.93 0.60
C ILE A 31 -28.59 -18.48 0.79
N ASN A 32 -29.10 -17.72 -0.18
CA ASN A 32 -30.49 -17.32 -0.27
C ASN A 32 -31.25 -18.22 -1.25
N SER A 33 -32.55 -18.41 -0.98
CA SER A 33 -33.45 -19.14 -1.88
C SER A 33 -34.05 -18.18 -2.91
N ASP A 34 -34.08 -18.60 -4.17
CA ASP A 34 -34.76 -17.90 -5.25
C ASP A 34 -36.27 -18.27 -5.26
N PRO A 35 -37.17 -17.39 -5.73
CA PRO A 35 -38.58 -17.76 -5.94
C PRO A 35 -38.76 -18.97 -6.87
N LYS A 36 -37.83 -19.19 -7.81
CA LYS A 36 -37.83 -20.35 -8.70
C LYS A 36 -37.36 -21.59 -7.93
N ILE A 37 -38.20 -22.61 -7.92
CA ILE A 37 -37.95 -23.87 -7.21
C ILE A 37 -36.60 -24.48 -7.65
N GLY A 38 -35.74 -24.78 -6.66
CA GLY A 38 -34.44 -25.40 -6.86
C GLY A 38 -33.32 -24.42 -7.26
N TYR A 39 -33.60 -23.13 -7.33
CA TYR A 39 -32.60 -22.10 -7.57
C TYR A 39 -32.21 -21.42 -6.26
N TYR A 40 -30.91 -21.17 -6.12
CA TYR A 40 -30.30 -20.56 -4.95
C TYR A 40 -29.24 -19.58 -5.42
N PHE A 41 -29.05 -18.51 -4.67
CA PHE A 41 -28.06 -17.49 -5.01
C PHE A 41 -27.40 -16.94 -3.75
N SER A 42 -26.17 -16.44 -3.91
CA SER A 42 -25.50 -15.67 -2.87
C SER A 42 -24.74 -14.51 -3.49
N PRO A 43 -24.95 -13.26 -3.02
CA PRO A 43 -24.17 -12.14 -3.49
C PRO A 43 -22.74 -12.21 -2.91
N VAL A 44 -21.76 -12.38 -3.79
CA VAL A 44 -20.34 -12.29 -3.44
C VAL A 44 -19.76 -11.07 -4.15
N ILE A 45 -19.11 -10.19 -3.39
CA ILE A 45 -18.39 -9.03 -3.91
C ILE A 45 -16.89 -9.30 -3.74
N PRO A 46 -16.18 -9.72 -4.80
CA PRO A 46 -14.73 -9.90 -4.76
C PRO A 46 -14.01 -8.58 -4.49
N THR A 47 -12.89 -8.65 -3.77
CA THR A 47 -12.02 -7.48 -3.48
C THR A 47 -10.63 -7.63 -4.06
N LYS A 48 -10.32 -8.79 -4.66
CA LYS A 48 -9.04 -9.10 -5.29
C LYS A 48 -9.31 -9.80 -6.62
N THR A 49 -8.46 -9.55 -7.59
CA THR A 49 -8.46 -10.28 -8.85
C THR A 49 -7.89 -11.68 -8.66
N GLY A 50 -8.36 -12.62 -9.48
CA GLY A 50 -7.89 -14.00 -9.51
C GLY A 50 -9.04 -15.01 -9.38
N THR A 51 -8.65 -16.27 -9.22
CA THR A 51 -9.57 -17.41 -9.20
C THR A 51 -10.18 -17.60 -7.82
N TYR A 52 -11.51 -17.71 -7.79
CA TYR A 52 -12.28 -18.05 -6.61
C TYR A 52 -12.88 -19.44 -6.78
N THR A 53 -13.02 -20.16 -5.68
CA THR A 53 -13.64 -21.48 -5.68
C THR A 53 -14.66 -21.56 -4.55
N MET A 54 -15.80 -22.21 -4.78
CA MET A 54 -16.82 -22.43 -3.76
C MET A 54 -16.76 -23.87 -3.27
N ASP A 55 -16.59 -24.06 -1.97
CA ASP A 55 -16.62 -25.36 -1.30
C ASP A 55 -18.00 -25.56 -0.67
N LEU A 56 -18.69 -26.63 -1.05
CA LEU A 56 -19.99 -27.01 -0.51
C LEU A 56 -19.84 -28.35 0.20
N LYS A 57 -20.00 -28.33 1.52
CA LYS A 57 -19.88 -29.52 2.37
C LYS A 57 -21.06 -29.66 3.31
N GLY A 58 -21.58 -30.87 3.41
CA GLY A 58 -22.67 -31.18 4.34
C GLY A 58 -23.63 -32.22 3.80
N GLU A 59 -24.92 -32.02 4.04
CA GLU A 59 -25.95 -32.98 3.68
C GLU A 59 -27.19 -32.28 3.12
N ILE A 60 -27.69 -32.78 1.98
CA ILE A 60 -28.96 -32.37 1.38
C ILE A 60 -29.87 -33.59 1.30
N ASN A 61 -30.97 -33.60 2.06
CA ASN A 61 -31.98 -34.66 2.01
C ASN A 61 -31.40 -36.08 2.22
N GLY A 62 -30.49 -36.26 3.19
CA GLY A 62 -29.82 -37.53 3.46
C GLY A 62 -28.64 -37.86 2.55
N VAL A 63 -28.35 -37.01 1.55
CA VAL A 63 -27.23 -37.19 0.62
C VAL A 63 -26.06 -36.31 1.05
N THR A 64 -24.94 -36.92 1.40
CA THR A 64 -23.70 -36.19 1.69
C THR A 64 -23.18 -35.52 0.44
N ILE A 65 -22.83 -34.25 0.57
CA ILE A 65 -22.18 -33.46 -0.47
C ILE A 65 -20.81 -32.99 0.01
N ASP A 66 -19.83 -33.12 -0.86
CA ASP A 66 -18.48 -32.57 -0.73
C ASP A 66 -18.02 -32.22 -2.15
N VAL A 67 -18.35 -31.01 -2.58
CA VAL A 67 -18.13 -30.56 -3.96
C VAL A 67 -17.48 -29.20 -3.94
N GLN A 68 -16.49 -29.05 -4.81
CA GLN A 68 -15.81 -27.81 -5.05
C GLN A 68 -16.16 -27.31 -6.46
N ILE A 69 -16.71 -26.10 -6.53
CA ILE A 69 -17.20 -25.47 -7.76
C ILE A 69 -16.28 -24.29 -8.11
N PRO A 70 -15.57 -24.31 -9.24
CA PRO A 70 -14.79 -23.16 -9.70
C PRO A 70 -15.72 -22.01 -10.08
N VAL A 71 -15.36 -20.80 -9.68
CA VAL A 71 -16.01 -19.56 -10.13
C VAL A 71 -15.17 -18.99 -11.28
N GLU A 72 -15.82 -18.25 -12.17
CA GLU A 72 -15.12 -17.49 -13.22
C GLU A 72 -14.07 -16.57 -12.60
N ASP A 73 -12.96 -16.39 -13.31
CA ASP A 73 -11.84 -15.57 -12.85
C ASP A 73 -12.26 -14.10 -12.72
N VAL A 74 -11.93 -13.50 -11.58
CA VAL A 74 -12.21 -12.09 -11.33
C VAL A 74 -11.10 -11.25 -11.95
N GLU A 75 -11.43 -10.50 -12.99
CA GLU A 75 -10.50 -9.60 -13.67
C GLU A 75 -10.58 -8.16 -13.15
N SER A 76 -9.57 -7.35 -13.48
CA SER A 76 -9.54 -5.93 -13.12
C SER A 76 -10.54 -5.14 -13.97
N THR A 77 -11.32 -4.26 -13.33
CA THR A 77 -12.19 -3.32 -14.06
C THR A 77 -11.41 -2.33 -14.94
N ALA A 78 -10.09 -2.21 -14.75
CA ALA A 78 -9.21 -1.41 -15.59
C ALA A 78 -9.19 -1.85 -17.06
N VAL A 79 -9.66 -3.06 -17.38
CA VAL A 79 -9.87 -3.53 -18.76
C VAL A 79 -10.98 -2.72 -19.46
N LEU A 80 -11.93 -2.19 -18.68
CA LEU A 80 -13.09 -1.43 -19.16
C LEU A 80 -12.84 0.09 -19.19
N ASP A 81 -11.74 0.58 -18.62
CA ASP A 81 -11.42 2.00 -18.58
C ASP A 81 -11.05 2.54 -19.97
N PHE A 82 -11.42 3.80 -20.24
CA PHE A 82 -10.96 4.53 -21.42
C PHE A 82 -10.36 5.90 -21.03
N PRO A 83 -9.08 6.17 -21.37
CA PRO A 83 -8.11 5.24 -21.96
C PRO A 83 -7.75 4.10 -21.00
N GLN A 84 -7.35 2.94 -21.54
CA GLN A 84 -7.01 1.75 -20.74
C GLN A 84 -5.86 2.08 -19.78
N THR A 85 -6.12 2.02 -18.49
CA THR A 85 -5.12 2.17 -17.42
C THR A 85 -4.36 0.87 -17.18
N SER A 86 -4.78 -0.24 -17.79
CA SER A 86 -4.27 -1.61 -17.61
C SER A 86 -2.81 -1.82 -18.06
N GLY A 87 -2.16 -0.78 -18.60
CA GLY A 87 -0.71 -0.72 -18.87
C GLY A 87 -0.02 0.55 -18.36
N SER A 88 -0.75 1.45 -17.68
CA SER A 88 -0.19 2.64 -17.04
C SER A 88 -0.03 2.31 -15.56
N SER A 89 1.09 1.66 -15.25
CA SER A 89 1.42 1.17 -13.94
C SER A 89 1.32 2.30 -12.91
N SER A 90 0.30 2.24 -12.07
CA SER A 90 0.23 3.00 -10.82
C SER A 90 1.53 2.87 -10.01
N ASP A 91 2.28 1.78 -10.17
CA ASP A 91 3.62 1.59 -9.59
C ASP A 91 4.74 2.42 -10.28
N GLN A 92 4.67 2.65 -11.60
CA GLN A 92 5.58 3.59 -12.27
C GLN A 92 5.25 5.02 -11.87
N ASP A 93 3.97 5.36 -11.77
CA ASP A 93 3.53 6.69 -11.34
C ASP A 93 3.92 6.94 -9.88
N VAL A 94 3.81 5.94 -9.00
CA VAL A 94 4.28 6.02 -7.61
C VAL A 94 5.80 6.08 -7.53
N ALA A 95 6.54 5.37 -8.37
CA ALA A 95 8.01 5.47 -8.41
C ALA A 95 8.49 6.84 -8.93
N ALA A 96 7.86 7.35 -9.98
CA ALA A 96 8.11 8.69 -10.51
C ALA A 96 7.75 9.77 -9.46
N LEU A 97 6.63 9.62 -8.76
CA LEU A 97 6.20 10.50 -7.69
C LEU A 97 7.17 10.46 -6.49
N LYS A 98 7.62 9.27 -6.07
CA LYS A 98 8.63 9.12 -5.02
C LYS A 98 9.93 9.82 -5.40
N ASN A 99 10.40 9.64 -6.63
CA ASN A 99 11.60 10.32 -7.13
C ASN A 99 11.41 11.85 -7.16
N ALA A 100 10.25 12.33 -7.61
CA ALA A 100 9.93 13.76 -7.60
C ALA A 100 9.88 14.34 -6.17
N ILE A 101 9.26 13.62 -5.22
CA ILE A 101 9.20 14.03 -3.81
C ILE A 101 10.61 14.03 -3.18
N SER A 102 11.44 13.01 -3.44
CA SER A 102 12.82 12.97 -2.93
C SER A 102 13.67 14.11 -3.50
N SER A 103 13.50 14.46 -4.77
CA SER A 103 14.13 15.63 -5.39
C SER A 103 13.69 16.93 -4.72
N LEU A 104 12.39 17.12 -4.49
CA LEU A 104 11.85 18.29 -3.80
C LEU A 104 12.35 18.39 -2.35
N GLN A 105 12.39 17.27 -1.62
CA GLN A 105 12.96 17.24 -0.26
C GLN A 105 14.43 17.65 -0.24
N ARG A 106 15.21 17.18 -1.21
CA ARG A 106 16.62 17.55 -1.36
C ARG A 106 16.78 19.03 -1.69
N GLU A 107 15.96 19.56 -2.58
CA GLU A 107 15.98 20.98 -2.96
C GLU A 107 15.61 21.86 -1.76
N VAL A 108 14.52 21.56 -1.06
CA VAL A 108 14.09 22.27 0.16
C VAL A 108 15.16 22.19 1.26
N SER A 109 15.83 21.05 1.43
CA SER A 109 16.93 20.90 2.39
C SER A 109 18.14 21.74 1.98
N SER A 110 18.48 21.77 0.69
CA SER A 110 19.59 22.59 0.19
C SER A 110 19.30 24.09 0.28
N MET A 111 18.04 24.51 0.13
CA MET A 111 17.60 25.90 0.34
C MET A 111 17.66 26.27 1.83
N LYS A 112 17.32 25.34 2.73
CA LYS A 112 17.47 25.52 4.19
C LYS A 112 18.94 25.72 4.56
N ASP A 113 19.84 24.91 4.00
CA ASP A 113 21.28 25.01 4.24
C ASP A 113 21.93 26.24 3.58
N GLY A 114 21.43 26.64 2.40
CA GLY A 114 21.86 27.86 1.71
C GLY A 114 21.52 29.16 2.45
N SER A 115 20.59 29.13 3.39
CA SER A 115 20.27 30.27 4.26
C SER A 115 21.13 30.34 5.53
N GLY A 116 22.00 29.35 5.80
CA GLY A 116 22.74 29.24 7.06
C GLY A 116 24.25 29.02 6.93
N ASN A 117 24.80 28.90 5.72
CA ASN A 117 26.22 28.64 5.52
C ASN A 117 26.96 29.86 4.93
N VAL A 118 27.07 30.92 5.72
CA VAL A 118 28.13 31.92 5.51
C VAL A 118 29.44 31.26 5.92
N ASN A 119 30.04 30.55 4.95
CA ASN A 119 31.38 29.97 4.91
C ASN A 119 32.16 30.03 6.24
N ASN A 120 32.12 28.94 7.02
CA ASN A 120 32.97 28.74 8.19
C ASN A 120 34.45 29.12 7.94
N GLY A 121 34.96 28.93 6.72
CA GLY A 121 36.33 29.33 6.34
C GLY A 121 36.61 30.84 6.47
N ALA A 122 35.67 31.71 6.08
CA ALA A 122 35.85 33.15 6.19
C ALA A 122 35.85 33.62 7.66
N THR A 123 35.07 32.96 8.52
CA THR A 123 35.04 33.24 9.96
C THR A 123 36.32 32.74 10.66
N TYR A 124 36.85 31.58 10.28
CA TYR A 124 38.12 31.08 10.84
C TYR A 124 39.30 31.96 10.43
N ASP A 125 39.39 32.35 9.16
CA ASP A 125 40.46 33.22 8.68
C ASP A 125 40.38 34.60 9.35
N PHE A 126 39.17 35.16 9.52
CA PHE A 126 38.99 36.43 10.24
C PHE A 126 39.33 36.30 11.74
N ALA A 127 38.96 35.20 12.39
CA ALA A 127 39.28 34.96 13.80
C ALA A 127 40.80 34.83 14.03
N ILE A 128 41.50 34.11 13.14
CA ILE A 128 42.96 33.97 13.20
C ILE A 128 43.65 35.32 12.94
N PHE A 129 43.14 36.11 11.99
CA PHE A 129 43.66 37.46 11.72
C PHE A 129 43.44 38.40 12.92
N GLY A 130 42.28 38.35 13.57
CA GLY A 130 41.98 39.13 14.77
C GLY A 130 42.87 38.77 15.96
N LEU A 131 43.07 37.47 16.22
CA LEU A 131 43.94 37.00 17.31
C LEU A 131 45.41 37.36 17.08
N SER A 132 45.89 37.28 15.83
CA SER A 132 47.28 37.63 15.50
C SER A 132 47.55 39.14 15.60
N ILE A 133 46.61 39.99 15.18
CA ILE A 133 46.70 41.44 15.42
C ILE A 133 46.75 41.75 16.92
N ALA A 134 45.87 41.13 17.72
CA ALA A 134 45.82 41.35 19.16
C ALA A 134 47.14 40.96 19.84
N ALA A 135 47.71 39.80 19.47
CA ALA A 135 49.00 39.35 19.98
C ALA A 135 50.13 40.33 19.62
N ALA A 136 50.18 40.79 18.36
CA ALA A 136 51.17 41.76 17.93
C ALA A 136 51.05 43.10 18.68
N ALA A 137 49.83 43.59 18.91
CA ALA A 137 49.57 44.81 19.65
C ALA A 137 50.06 44.72 21.11
N ILE A 138 49.85 43.58 21.77
CA ILE A 138 50.33 43.35 23.15
C ILE A 138 51.86 43.36 23.19
N ILE A 139 52.53 42.69 22.25
CA ILE A 139 53.99 42.67 22.18
C ILE A 139 54.56 44.07 22.00
N LEU A 140 53.99 44.85 21.07
CA LEU A 140 54.39 46.24 20.84
C LEU A 140 54.16 47.12 22.08
N ALA A 141 53.05 46.91 22.81
CA ALA A 141 52.77 47.64 24.04
C ALA A 141 53.80 47.34 25.14
N ILE A 142 54.23 46.08 25.28
CA ILE A 142 55.28 45.68 26.25
C ILE A 142 56.61 46.33 25.87
N ILE A 143 57.00 46.28 24.59
CA ILE A 143 58.24 46.91 24.12
C ILE A 143 58.21 48.43 24.37
N ALA A 144 57.06 49.08 24.11
CA ALA A 144 56.90 50.50 24.36
C ALA A 144 57.01 50.86 25.86
N LEU A 145 56.51 50.01 26.77
CA LEU A 145 56.65 50.19 28.21
C LEU A 145 58.09 50.05 28.68
N ILE A 146 58.84 49.08 28.15
CA ILE A 146 60.25 48.88 28.49
C ILE A 146 61.10 50.06 27.99
N LYS A 147 60.84 50.57 26.79
CA LYS A 147 61.59 51.69 26.19
C LYS A 147 61.28 53.05 26.83
N ARG A 148 60.18 53.18 27.57
CA ARG A 148 59.78 54.43 28.25
C ARG A 148 60.49 54.64 29.59
N LYS A 149 61.23 53.64 30.09
CA LYS A 149 62.04 53.73 31.31
C LYS A 149 63.49 54.07 30.97
#